data_AF-A0A955DNP1-F1
#
_entry.id   AF-A0A955DNP1-F1
#
_cell.length_a   1.000
_cell.length_b   1.000
_cell.length_c   1.000
_cell.angle_alpha   90.00
_cell.angle_beta   90.00
_cell.angle_gamma   90.00
#
_symmetry.space_group_name_H-M   'P 1'
#
loop_
_entity.id
_entity.type
_entity.pdbx_description
1 polymer ?
#
loop_
_entity_poly.entity_id
_entity_poly.type
_entity_poly.pdbx_seq_one_letter_code
_entity_poly.pdbx_strand_id
1 'polypeptide(L)'
;VYRGMDIGTAKPTDDERAGIPHHLIDLVDPADDGFTVDTWLEAENEVIERLRAASTWPIVVGGTNLYIQALLYGLFDGPEPDPALRAELQALPIETLRAELARCDPEAASRIHTNDRRRTVRAVEVFRITGRPISAWQQQWSLDQIRRDIRVIGLDYTPAVINRRINARVRAMIEAGWLEEVRRLLAGPPMGSQARAALGYRELIDHLEGRETLDEAIELIKIRTRRLGKQQRTWLRRFRPLSCSIWISADELDHNDIVSQALTSLGHGG
;
A
#
# COMPACT_ATOMS: atom_id res chain seq x y z
N VAL A 1 7.59 5.69 3.07
CA VAL A 1 8.94 5.12 2.85
C VAL A 1 9.89 6.13 2.21
N TYR A 2 9.43 6.95 1.26
CA TYR A 2 10.28 7.95 0.60
C TYR A 2 10.64 9.14 1.50
N ARG A 3 11.92 9.54 1.45
CA ARG A 3 12.46 10.76 2.09
C ARG A 3 11.92 12.02 1.43
N GLY A 4 11.57 13.04 2.22
CA GLY A 4 11.11 14.34 1.73
C GLY A 4 9.72 14.35 1.05
N MET A 5 9.04 13.21 1.01
CA MET A 5 7.62 13.10 0.65
C MET A 5 6.81 13.00 1.95
N ASP A 6 6.56 14.12 2.61
CA ASP A 6 6.06 14.18 3.98
C ASP A 6 4.58 14.58 4.02
N ILE A 7 4.27 15.78 3.52
CA ILE A 7 2.93 16.37 3.55
C ILE A 7 1.98 15.52 2.71
N GLY A 8 2.35 15.23 1.46
CA GLY A 8 1.49 14.48 0.55
C GLY A 8 1.23 13.03 0.94
N THR A 9 2.10 12.45 1.77
CA THR A 9 1.95 11.06 2.23
C THR A 9 1.28 10.97 3.61
N ALA A 10 0.91 12.11 4.20
CA ALA A 10 0.43 12.18 5.59
C ALA A 10 1.43 11.55 6.57
N LYS A 11 2.72 11.80 6.38
CA LYS A 11 3.76 11.34 7.29
C LYS A 11 3.59 12.05 8.63
N PRO A 12 3.60 11.31 9.77
CA PRO A 12 3.42 11.94 11.07
C PRO A 12 4.58 12.89 11.35
N THR A 13 4.26 14.12 11.78
CA THR A 13 5.23 15.12 12.23
C THR A 13 5.88 14.70 13.55
N ASP A 14 6.97 15.36 13.95
CA ASP A 14 7.61 15.06 15.24
C ASP A 14 6.67 15.30 16.43
N ASP A 15 5.83 16.34 16.34
CA ASP A 15 4.80 16.64 17.34
C ASP A 15 3.73 15.53 17.40
N GLU A 16 3.25 15.05 16.24
CA GLU A 16 2.29 13.94 16.17
C GLU A 16 2.87 12.62 16.66
N ARG A 17 4.18 12.40 16.46
CA ARG A 17 4.88 11.21 16.97
C ARG A 17 5.00 11.24 18.49
N ALA A 18 4.98 12.41 19.12
CA ALA A 18 5.07 12.58 20.57
C ALA A 18 6.22 11.77 21.21
N GLY A 19 7.37 11.70 20.53
CA GLY A 19 8.54 10.93 20.96
C GLY A 19 8.47 9.42 20.71
N ILE A 20 7.37 8.88 20.17
CA ILE A 20 7.24 7.47 19.81
C ILE A 20 7.98 7.18 18.49
N PRO A 21 9.01 6.31 18.49
CA PRO A 21 9.73 5.97 17.28
C PRO A 21 8.80 5.32 16.25
N HIS A 22 8.71 5.92 15.07
CA HIS A 22 8.05 5.32 13.93
C HIS A 22 9.11 4.70 13.01
N HIS A 23 9.08 3.37 12.88
CA HIS A 23 9.98 2.63 12.02
C HIS A 23 9.49 2.65 10.56
N LEU A 24 10.38 2.31 9.63
CA LEU A 24 10.11 2.21 8.19
C LEU A 24 9.59 3.49 7.51
N ILE A 25 9.89 4.63 8.12
CA ILE A 25 9.78 5.95 7.50
C ILE A 25 11.16 6.32 6.94
N ASP A 26 11.20 7.06 5.82
CA ASP A 26 12.44 7.61 5.27
C ASP A 26 13.53 6.59 4.89
N LEU A 27 13.10 5.42 4.40
CA LEU A 27 13.96 4.31 4.01
C LEU A 27 14.67 4.53 2.67
N VAL A 28 14.00 5.15 1.70
CA VAL A 28 14.45 5.22 0.30
C VAL A 28 14.41 6.65 -0.23
N ASP A 29 15.30 6.94 -1.19
CA ASP A 29 15.27 8.21 -1.90
C ASP A 29 14.11 8.22 -2.92
N PRO A 30 13.38 9.33 -3.13
CA PRO A 30 12.40 9.45 -4.20
C PRO A 30 12.95 9.22 -5.62
N ALA A 31 14.26 9.36 -5.83
CA ALA A 31 14.93 9.02 -7.09
C ALA A 31 15.06 7.51 -7.31
N ASP A 32 15.00 6.71 -6.24
CA ASP A 32 15.14 5.27 -6.30
C ASP A 32 13.80 4.61 -6.68
N ASP A 33 13.83 3.79 -7.72
CA ASP A 33 12.77 2.86 -8.05
C ASP A 33 13.07 1.47 -7.48
N GLY A 34 12.02 0.64 -7.39
CA GLY A 34 12.17 -0.77 -7.02
C GLY A 34 11.96 -1.04 -5.55
N PHE A 35 11.36 -0.12 -4.78
CA PHE A 35 10.87 -0.46 -3.46
C PHE A 35 9.64 -1.38 -3.59
N THR A 36 9.75 -2.57 -3.03
CA THR A 36 8.78 -3.66 -3.18
C THR A 36 8.25 -4.13 -1.82
N VAL A 37 7.28 -5.04 -1.87
CA VAL A 37 6.66 -5.60 -0.67
C VAL A 37 7.59 -6.56 0.07
N ASP A 38 8.47 -7.27 -0.65
CA ASP A 38 9.52 -8.13 -0.13
C ASP A 38 10.55 -7.32 0.66
N THR A 39 11.13 -6.27 0.08
CA THR A 39 12.04 -5.36 0.79
C THR A 39 11.39 -4.76 2.05
N TRP A 40 10.11 -4.36 1.95
CA TRP A 40 9.38 -3.87 3.13
C TRP A 40 9.19 -4.96 4.19
N LEU A 41 8.83 -6.19 3.79
CA LEU A 41 8.54 -7.28 4.72
C LEU A 41 9.81 -7.73 5.46
N GLU A 42 10.96 -7.78 4.79
CA GLU A 42 12.26 -8.05 5.42
C GLU A 42 12.57 -7.01 6.50
N ALA A 43 12.51 -5.72 6.14
CA ALA A 43 12.78 -4.62 7.06
C ALA A 43 11.77 -4.59 8.24
N GLU A 44 10.50 -4.87 7.98
CA GLU A 44 9.45 -4.96 9.00
C GLU A 44 9.71 -6.10 9.98
N ASN A 45 10.07 -7.29 9.49
CA ASN A 45 10.38 -8.43 10.34
C ASN A 45 11.62 -8.17 11.21
N GLU A 46 12.67 -7.53 10.67
CA GLU A 46 13.85 -7.16 11.45
C GLU A 46 13.48 -6.22 12.62
N VAL A 47 12.64 -5.21 12.36
CA VAL A 47 12.14 -4.28 13.38
C VAL A 47 11.31 -5.02 14.43
N ILE A 48 10.39 -5.89 14.00
CA ILE A 48 9.53 -6.68 14.89
C ILE A 48 10.36 -7.54 15.83
N GLU A 49 11.34 -8.29 15.29
CA GLU A 49 12.19 -9.17 16.09
C GLU A 49 13.06 -8.38 17.08
N ARG A 50 13.62 -7.23 16.64
CA ARG A 50 14.39 -6.35 17.53
C ARG A 50 13.53 -5.80 18.68
N LEU A 51 12.31 -5.34 18.40
CA LEU A 51 11.40 -4.81 19.42
C LEU A 51 10.97 -5.91 20.40
N ARG A 52 10.67 -7.11 19.90
CA ARG A 52 10.32 -8.28 20.72
C ARG A 52 11.48 -8.71 21.62
N ALA A 53 12.70 -8.72 21.10
CA ALA A 53 13.89 -8.99 21.91
C ALA A 53 14.08 -7.97 23.04
N ALA A 54 13.60 -6.75 22.86
CA ALA A 54 13.55 -5.70 23.88
C ALA A 54 12.28 -5.74 24.77
N SER A 55 11.45 -6.78 24.67
CA SER A 55 10.15 -6.90 25.38
C SER A 55 9.15 -5.77 25.08
N THR A 56 9.26 -5.17 23.90
CA THR A 56 8.34 -4.13 23.41
C THR A 56 7.34 -4.73 22.43
N TRP A 57 6.07 -4.34 22.54
CA TRP A 57 5.02 -4.75 21.62
C TRP A 57 5.13 -3.96 20.30
N PRO A 58 5.37 -4.62 19.15
CA PRO A 58 5.35 -3.96 17.85
C PRO A 58 3.93 -3.61 17.44
N ILE A 59 3.69 -2.35 17.05
CA ILE A 59 2.42 -1.89 16.49
C ILE A 59 2.66 -1.50 15.03
N VAL A 60 2.10 -2.28 14.11
CA VAL A 60 2.19 -2.00 12.68
C VAL A 60 0.97 -1.19 12.26
N VAL A 61 1.20 0.03 11.75
CA VAL A 61 0.15 0.97 11.34
C VAL A 61 0.31 1.30 9.87
N GLY A 62 -0.77 1.19 9.08
CA GLY A 62 -0.74 1.58 7.68
C GLY A 62 -1.95 1.16 6.87
N GLY A 63 -2.08 1.74 5.66
CA GLY A 63 -3.18 1.50 4.73
C GLY A 63 -2.79 0.71 3.48
N THR A 64 -1.53 0.28 3.36
CA THR A 64 -1.07 -0.51 2.20
C THR A 64 -1.47 -1.97 2.39
N ASN A 65 -2.73 -2.28 2.08
CA ASN A 65 -3.32 -3.58 2.42
C ASN A 65 -2.59 -4.80 1.85
N LEU A 66 -1.88 -4.65 0.73
CA LEU A 66 -1.02 -5.71 0.20
C LEU A 66 0.15 -6.02 1.14
N TYR A 67 0.73 -5.00 1.79
CA TYR A 67 1.84 -5.15 2.72
C TYR A 67 1.37 -5.79 4.02
N ILE A 68 0.21 -5.36 4.53
CA ILE A 68 -0.42 -6.02 5.69
C ILE A 68 -0.78 -7.47 5.37
N GLN A 69 -1.28 -7.75 4.16
CA GLN A 69 -1.54 -9.12 3.74
C GLN A 69 -0.25 -9.95 3.66
N ALA A 70 0.83 -9.39 3.12
CA ALA A 70 2.14 -10.02 3.08
C ALA A 70 2.68 -10.31 4.49
N LEU A 71 2.48 -9.40 5.44
CA LEU A 71 2.87 -9.61 6.83
C LEU A 71 2.05 -10.74 7.47
N LEU A 72 0.74 -10.80 7.22
CA LEU A 72 -0.16 -11.80 7.82
C LEU A 72 0.03 -13.21 7.26
N TYR A 73 0.26 -13.33 5.95
CA TYR A 73 0.25 -14.62 5.24
C TYR A 73 1.58 -15.01 4.61
N GLY A 74 2.60 -14.15 4.72
CA GLY A 74 3.81 -14.27 3.94
C GLY A 74 3.65 -13.80 2.49
N LEU A 75 4.79 -13.78 1.79
CA LEU A 75 4.86 -13.49 0.37
C LEU A 75 5.03 -14.74 -0.46
N PHE A 76 4.78 -14.56 -1.75
CA PHE A 76 5.02 -15.57 -2.76
C PHE A 76 6.51 -15.60 -2.97
N ASP A 77 7.14 -16.69 -2.55
CA ASP A 77 8.53 -17.00 -2.88
C ASP A 77 8.57 -17.47 -4.34
N GLY A 78 8.62 -16.48 -5.23
CA GLY A 78 8.62 -16.65 -6.66
C GLY A 78 9.97 -16.35 -7.27
N PRO A 79 10.19 -16.72 -8.55
CA PRO A 79 11.40 -16.33 -9.24
C PRO A 79 11.54 -14.80 -9.23
N GLU A 80 12.78 -14.33 -9.08
CA GLU A 80 13.11 -12.92 -9.24
C GLU A 80 12.60 -12.39 -10.59
N PRO A 81 12.20 -11.10 -10.67
CA PRO A 81 11.99 -10.43 -11.94
C PRO A 81 13.16 -10.60 -12.91
N ASP A 82 12.86 -10.88 -14.18
CA ASP A 82 13.84 -10.75 -15.26
C ASP A 82 13.52 -9.47 -16.05
N PRO A 83 14.32 -8.40 -15.91
CA PRO A 83 14.05 -7.11 -16.57
C PRO A 83 13.99 -7.19 -18.09
N ALA A 84 14.82 -8.04 -18.71
CA ALA A 84 14.87 -8.18 -20.16
C ALA A 84 13.63 -8.89 -20.68
N LEU A 85 13.26 -10.01 -20.05
CA LEU A 85 12.03 -10.73 -20.36
C LEU A 85 10.80 -9.85 -20.10
N ARG A 86 10.80 -9.08 -19.01
CA ARG A 86 9.68 -8.18 -18.69
C ARG A 86 9.50 -7.11 -19.75
N ALA A 87 10.59 -6.52 -20.24
CA ALA A 87 10.56 -5.54 -21.32
C ALA A 87 9.98 -6.15 -22.61
N GLU A 88 10.40 -7.37 -22.97
CA GLU A 88 9.85 -8.12 -24.10
C GLU A 88 8.34 -8.33 -23.94
N LEU A 89 7.91 -8.87 -22.80
CA LEU A 89 6.49 -9.14 -22.51
C LEU A 89 5.65 -7.85 -22.48
N GLN A 90 6.21 -6.75 -21.98
CA GLN A 90 5.51 -5.47 -21.96
C GLN A 90 5.28 -4.90 -23.36
N ALA A 91 6.18 -5.17 -24.31
CA ALA A 91 6.04 -4.75 -25.71
C ALA A 91 4.98 -5.54 -26.49
N LEU A 92 4.59 -6.74 -26.02
CA LEU A 92 3.59 -7.56 -26.70
C LEU A 92 2.16 -7.02 -26.54
N PRO A 93 1.26 -7.24 -27.53
CA PRO A 93 -0.17 -6.99 -27.38
C PRO A 93 -0.76 -7.75 -26.19
N ILE A 94 -1.71 -7.15 -25.49
CA ILE A 94 -2.26 -7.74 -24.26
C ILE A 94 -3.02 -9.03 -24.59
N GLU A 95 -3.62 -9.09 -25.78
CA GLU A 95 -4.33 -10.23 -26.33
C GLU A 95 -3.40 -11.44 -26.47
N THR A 96 -2.16 -11.22 -26.93
CA THR A 96 -1.12 -12.26 -27.04
C THR A 96 -0.75 -12.79 -25.66
N LEU A 97 -0.49 -11.90 -24.71
CA LEU A 97 -0.16 -12.27 -23.34
C LEU A 97 -1.32 -13.01 -22.65
N ARG A 98 -2.56 -12.61 -22.94
CA ARG A 98 -3.77 -13.24 -22.40
C ARG A 98 -3.99 -14.63 -22.99
N ALA A 99 -3.76 -14.81 -24.29
CA ALA A 99 -3.83 -16.12 -24.93
C ALA A 99 -2.77 -17.07 -24.36
N GLU A 100 -1.55 -16.57 -24.14
CA GLU A 100 -0.49 -17.34 -23.49
C GLU A 100 -0.86 -17.71 -22.06
N LEU A 101 -1.32 -16.73 -21.26
CA LEU A 101 -1.77 -16.96 -19.88
C LEU A 101 -2.90 -17.99 -19.80
N ALA A 102 -3.90 -17.89 -20.67
CA ALA A 102 -5.01 -18.84 -20.70
C ALA A 102 -4.57 -20.27 -21.03
N ARG A 103 -3.48 -20.43 -21.79
CA ARG A 103 -2.92 -21.74 -22.14
C ARG A 103 -2.05 -22.31 -21.01
N CYS A 104 -1.22 -21.48 -20.36
CA CYS A 104 -0.29 -21.96 -19.34
C CYS A 104 -0.86 -22.00 -17.92
N ASP A 105 -1.80 -21.10 -17.60
CA ASP A 105 -2.41 -20.95 -16.28
C ASP A 105 -3.89 -20.51 -16.37
N PRO A 106 -4.81 -21.45 -16.69
CA PRO A 106 -6.24 -21.15 -16.81
C PRO A 106 -6.85 -20.55 -15.53
N GLU A 107 -6.36 -20.97 -14.36
CA GLU A 107 -6.84 -20.46 -13.08
C GLU A 107 -6.50 -18.97 -12.94
N ALA A 108 -5.24 -18.58 -13.14
CA ALA A 108 -4.83 -17.19 -13.08
C ALA A 108 -5.52 -16.36 -14.18
N ALA A 109 -5.70 -16.92 -15.38
CA ALA A 109 -6.41 -16.26 -16.48
C ALA A 109 -7.85 -15.89 -16.10
N SER A 110 -8.56 -16.74 -15.35
CA SER A 110 -9.93 -16.48 -14.88
C SER A 110 -9.99 -15.40 -13.79
N ARG A 111 -8.97 -15.33 -12.94
CA ARG A 111 -8.90 -14.40 -11.79
C ARG A 111 -8.38 -13.02 -12.15
N ILE A 112 -7.43 -12.94 -13.09
CA ILE A 112 -6.81 -11.68 -13.51
C ILE A 112 -7.71 -11.00 -14.54
N HIS A 113 -8.11 -9.76 -14.27
CA HIS A 113 -8.92 -8.95 -15.19
C HIS A 113 -8.19 -8.77 -16.53
N THR A 114 -8.92 -8.77 -17.64
CA THR A 114 -8.36 -8.70 -19.01
C THR A 114 -7.45 -7.49 -19.23
N ASN A 115 -7.82 -6.35 -18.66
CA ASN A 115 -7.05 -5.10 -18.74
C ASN A 115 -5.90 -4.98 -17.73
N ASP A 116 -5.72 -5.96 -16.83
CA ASP A 116 -4.62 -5.94 -15.85
C ASP A 116 -3.34 -6.48 -16.48
N ARG A 117 -2.71 -5.63 -17.30
CA ARG A 117 -1.45 -5.96 -18.00
C ARG A 117 -0.34 -6.32 -17.02
N ARG A 118 -0.23 -5.60 -15.89
CA ARG A 118 0.86 -5.84 -14.93
C ARG A 118 0.78 -7.25 -14.35
N ARG A 119 -0.39 -7.70 -13.90
CA ARG A 119 -0.56 -9.06 -13.38
C ARG A 119 -0.44 -10.12 -14.47
N THR A 120 -0.92 -9.83 -15.67
CA THR A 120 -0.80 -10.73 -16.84
C THR A 120 0.67 -10.96 -17.20
N VAL A 121 1.47 -9.88 -17.33
CA VAL A 121 2.92 -9.96 -17.58
C VAL A 121 3.62 -10.77 -16.50
N ARG A 122 3.37 -10.51 -15.21
CA ARG A 122 4.01 -11.26 -14.12
C ARG A 122 3.65 -12.74 -14.14
N ALA A 123 2.40 -13.09 -14.42
CA ALA A 123 1.97 -14.49 -14.49
C ALA A 123 2.67 -15.26 -15.63
N VAL A 124 2.76 -14.63 -16.81
CA VAL A 124 3.47 -15.20 -17.96
C VAL A 124 4.98 -15.26 -17.71
N GLU A 125 5.57 -14.21 -17.12
CA GLU A 125 6.99 -14.15 -16.74
C GLU A 125 7.36 -15.29 -15.80
N VAL A 126 6.59 -15.52 -14.73
CA VAL A 126 6.83 -16.62 -13.78
C VAL A 126 6.80 -17.97 -14.49
N PHE A 127 5.83 -18.18 -15.38
CA PHE A 127 5.72 -19.43 -16.15
C PHE A 127 6.92 -19.61 -17.09
N ARG A 128 7.34 -18.57 -17.82
CA ARG A 128 8.47 -18.63 -18.75
C ARG A 128 9.80 -18.89 -18.03
N ILE A 129 9.99 -18.33 -16.83
CA ILE A 129 11.21 -18.54 -16.03
C ILE A 129 11.25 -19.95 -15.42
N THR A 130 10.11 -20.42 -14.89
CA THR A 130 10.11 -21.62 -14.01
C THR A 130 9.50 -22.87 -14.66
N GLY A 131 8.79 -22.73 -15.78
CA GLY A 131 7.95 -23.77 -16.36
C GLY A 131 6.69 -24.11 -15.54
N ARG A 132 6.46 -23.45 -14.40
CA ARG A 132 5.33 -23.69 -13.50
C ARG A 132 4.38 -22.48 -13.45
N PRO A 133 3.05 -22.68 -13.54
CA PRO A 133 2.09 -21.59 -13.54
C PRO A 133 2.05 -20.87 -12.19
N ILE A 134 1.76 -19.55 -12.20
CA ILE A 134 1.77 -18.73 -10.98
C ILE A 134 0.70 -19.18 -9.96
N SER A 135 -0.43 -19.72 -10.42
CA SER A 135 -1.47 -20.32 -9.58
C SER A 135 -0.94 -21.50 -8.75
N ALA A 136 -0.02 -22.31 -9.29
CA ALA A 136 0.58 -23.41 -8.58
C ALA A 136 1.54 -22.97 -7.46
N TRP A 137 2.01 -21.71 -7.51
CA TRP A 137 2.87 -21.15 -6.48
C TRP A 137 2.12 -20.31 -5.44
N GLN A 138 1.06 -19.60 -5.84
CA GLN A 138 0.30 -18.68 -4.95
C GLN A 138 -0.67 -19.41 -4.01
N GLN A 139 -0.14 -20.34 -3.21
CA GLN A 139 -0.90 -21.02 -2.15
C GLN A 139 -0.78 -20.34 -0.78
N GLN A 140 0.09 -19.32 -0.65
CA GLN A 140 0.44 -18.78 0.67
C GLN A 140 -0.69 -18.04 1.41
N TRP A 141 -1.72 -17.61 0.69
CA TRP A 141 -2.83 -16.85 1.28
C TRP A 141 -3.95 -17.76 1.80
N SER A 142 -3.66 -19.05 2.02
CA SER A 142 -4.54 -19.93 2.77
C SER A 142 -4.64 -19.48 4.23
N LEU A 143 -5.83 -19.64 4.82
CA LEU A 143 -6.05 -19.37 6.24
C LEU A 143 -5.17 -20.23 7.15
N ASP A 144 -4.74 -21.41 6.69
CA ASP A 144 -3.89 -22.31 7.46
C ASP A 144 -2.48 -21.76 7.71
N GLN A 145 -2.03 -20.81 6.87
CA GLN A 145 -0.68 -20.23 6.92
C GLN A 145 -0.65 -18.84 7.56
N ILE A 146 -1.77 -18.37 8.12
CA ILE A 146 -1.81 -17.05 8.77
C ILE A 146 -0.95 -17.02 10.04
N ARG A 147 -0.19 -15.94 10.22
CA ARG A 147 0.51 -15.62 11.46
C ARG A 147 -0.48 -15.52 12.62
N ARG A 148 -0.28 -16.38 13.62
CA ARG A 148 -1.15 -16.47 14.82
C ARG A 148 -0.76 -15.52 15.94
N ASP A 149 0.44 -14.96 15.84
CA ASP A 149 1.06 -14.04 16.78
C ASP A 149 0.73 -12.56 16.48
N ILE A 150 -0.22 -12.32 15.57
CA ILE A 150 -0.72 -10.99 15.21
C ILE A 150 -2.17 -10.84 15.68
N ARG A 151 -2.54 -9.61 16.08
CA ARG A 151 -3.92 -9.15 16.19
C ARG A 151 -4.14 -8.03 15.19
N VAL A 152 -5.25 -8.08 14.47
CA VAL A 152 -5.60 -7.08 13.45
C VAL A 152 -6.70 -6.20 14.02
N ILE A 153 -6.45 -4.89 14.14
CA ILE A 153 -7.48 -3.94 14.52
C ILE A 153 -7.84 -3.11 13.28
N GLY A 154 -9.09 -3.21 12.85
CA GLY A 154 -9.65 -2.45 11.74
C GLY A 154 -10.55 -1.32 12.23
N LEU A 155 -10.38 -0.12 11.68
CA LEU A 155 -11.27 1.01 11.94
C LEU A 155 -12.27 1.16 10.79
N ASP A 156 -13.55 1.11 11.13
CA ASP A 156 -14.64 1.27 10.20
C ASP A 156 -15.16 2.69 10.21
N TYR A 157 -15.12 3.32 9.04
CA TYR A 157 -15.78 4.59 8.79
C TYR A 157 -16.79 4.45 7.66
N THR A 158 -17.96 5.09 7.80
CA THR A 158 -18.91 5.18 6.69
C THR A 158 -18.32 5.98 5.53
N PRO A 159 -18.78 5.72 4.29
CA PRO A 159 -18.35 6.49 3.12
C PRO A 159 -18.55 8.01 3.29
N ALA A 160 -19.62 8.43 3.98
CA ALA A 160 -19.91 9.84 4.22
C ALA A 160 -18.83 10.49 5.09
N VAL A 161 -18.51 9.88 6.24
CA VAL A 161 -17.50 10.40 7.18
C VAL A 161 -16.11 10.41 6.55
N ILE A 162 -15.68 9.29 5.94
CA ILE A 162 -14.33 9.20 5.39
C ILE A 162 -14.14 10.14 4.19
N ASN A 163 -15.15 10.33 3.34
CA ASN A 163 -15.05 11.25 2.20
C ASN A 163 -14.93 12.71 2.66
N ARG A 164 -15.66 13.10 3.71
CA ARG A 164 -15.54 14.43 4.31
C ARG A 164 -14.13 14.66 4.87
N ARG A 165 -13.59 13.68 5.62
CA ARG A 165 -12.23 13.73 6.17
C ARG A 165 -11.16 13.81 5.08
N ILE A 166 -11.29 13.02 4.01
CA ILE A 166 -10.38 13.07 2.86
C ILE A 166 -10.37 14.47 2.24
N ASN A 167 -11.53 15.06 1.96
CA ASN A 167 -11.61 16.38 1.33
C ASN A 167 -11.02 17.48 2.21
N ALA A 168 -11.28 17.43 3.53
CA ALA A 168 -10.70 18.36 4.48
C ALA A 168 -9.17 18.21 4.55
N ARG A 169 -8.69 16.97 4.60
CA ARG A 169 -7.25 16.67 4.66
C ARG A 169 -6.50 17.14 3.42
N VAL A 170 -7.06 16.94 2.22
CA VAL A 170 -6.41 17.41 0.98
C VAL A 170 -6.26 18.94 1.00
N ARG A 171 -7.28 19.68 1.45
CA ARG A 171 -7.16 21.15 1.60
C ARG A 171 -6.07 21.52 2.60
N ALA A 172 -6.09 20.91 3.78
CA ALA A 172 -5.08 21.16 4.82
C ALA A 172 -3.65 20.87 4.33
N MET A 173 -3.45 19.81 3.53
CA MET A 173 -2.15 19.49 2.93
C MET A 173 -1.69 20.57 1.94
N ILE A 174 -2.58 21.06 1.09
CA ILE A 174 -2.25 22.15 0.15
C ILE A 174 -1.89 23.43 0.94
N GLU A 175 -2.68 23.78 1.94
CA GLU A 175 -2.42 24.93 2.83
C GLU A 175 -1.11 24.79 3.62
N ALA A 176 -0.71 23.57 3.97
CA ALA A 176 0.55 23.26 4.63
C ALA A 176 1.78 23.30 3.70
N GLY A 177 1.60 23.61 2.41
CA GLY A 177 2.70 23.75 1.45
C GLY A 177 3.06 22.47 0.70
N TRP A 178 2.08 21.59 0.45
CA TRP A 178 2.31 20.39 -0.36
C TRP A 178 2.81 20.70 -1.77
N LEU A 179 2.32 21.77 -2.40
CA LEU A 179 2.80 22.17 -3.73
C LEU A 179 4.29 22.57 -3.69
N GLU A 180 4.71 23.26 -2.64
CA GLU A 180 6.09 23.66 -2.39
C GLU A 180 6.98 22.44 -2.10
N GLU A 181 6.48 21.42 -1.40
CA GLU A 181 7.16 20.13 -1.25
C GLU A 181 7.42 19.50 -2.61
N VAL A 182 6.42 19.43 -3.49
CA VAL A 182 6.59 18.88 -4.84
C VAL A 182 7.60 19.70 -5.65
N ARG A 183 7.57 21.03 -5.58
CA ARG A 183 8.57 21.88 -6.24
C ARG A 183 9.99 21.59 -5.75
N ARG A 184 10.20 21.40 -4.43
CA ARG A 184 11.51 21.05 -3.88
C ARG A 184 12.00 19.70 -4.40
N LEU A 185 11.12 18.69 -4.44
CA LEU A 185 11.45 17.37 -4.97
C LEU A 185 11.85 17.43 -6.46
N LEU A 186 11.13 18.20 -7.28
CA LEU A 186 11.45 18.38 -8.70
C LEU A 186 12.72 19.20 -8.96
N ALA A 187 13.12 20.06 -8.01
CA ALA A 187 14.39 20.79 -8.08
C ALA A 187 15.60 19.93 -7.69
N GLY A 188 15.37 18.76 -7.09
CA GLY A 188 16.39 17.77 -6.75
C GLY A 188 16.70 16.79 -7.89
N PRO A 189 17.29 15.63 -7.56
CA PRO A 189 17.47 14.54 -8.52
C PRO A 189 16.14 14.12 -9.18
N PRO A 190 16.17 13.64 -10.44
CA PRO A 190 14.97 13.14 -11.10
C PRO A 190 14.28 12.05 -10.28
N MET A 191 13.00 12.25 -9.96
CA MET A 191 12.21 11.27 -9.22
C MET A 191 12.05 9.98 -10.02
N GLY A 192 12.14 8.85 -9.33
CA GLY A 192 11.80 7.53 -9.84
C GLY A 192 10.33 7.45 -10.26
N SER A 193 10.03 6.51 -11.15
CA SER A 193 8.69 6.29 -11.69
C SER A 193 7.64 5.99 -10.62
N GLN A 194 8.01 5.25 -9.56
CA GLN A 194 7.12 4.90 -8.46
C GLN A 194 6.75 6.12 -7.60
N ALA A 195 7.75 6.91 -7.19
CA ALA A 195 7.55 8.11 -6.38
C ALA A 195 6.75 9.17 -7.16
N ARG A 196 7.09 9.37 -8.44
CA ARG A 196 6.39 10.30 -9.34
C ARG A 196 4.94 9.89 -9.61
N ALA A 197 4.65 8.60 -9.65
CA ALA A 197 3.30 8.07 -9.83
C ALA A 197 2.45 8.07 -8.54
N ALA A 198 3.03 8.44 -7.40
CA ALA A 198 2.31 8.51 -6.14
C ALA A 198 1.10 9.45 -6.25
N LEU A 199 -0.02 9.02 -5.68
CA LEU A 199 -1.25 9.79 -5.66
C LEU A 199 -1.02 11.14 -4.96
N GLY A 200 -1.48 12.22 -5.57
CA GLY A 200 -1.22 13.57 -5.11
C GLY A 200 0.00 14.19 -5.80
N TYR A 201 1.12 13.48 -5.77
CA TYR A 201 2.37 13.95 -6.39
C TYR A 201 2.24 14.02 -7.90
N ARG A 202 1.69 12.98 -8.55
CA ARG A 202 1.49 13.00 -10.01
C ARG A 202 0.65 14.21 -10.45
N GLU A 203 -0.48 14.45 -9.79
CA GLU A 203 -1.40 15.54 -10.14
C GLU A 203 -0.75 16.91 -9.94
N LEU A 204 -0.02 17.11 -8.83
CA LEU A 204 0.70 18.38 -8.60
C LEU A 204 1.88 18.56 -9.58
N ILE A 205 2.55 17.48 -9.99
CA ILE A 205 3.58 17.53 -11.03
C ILE A 205 2.97 17.89 -12.39
N ASP A 206 1.83 17.29 -12.75
CA ASP A 206 1.09 17.60 -13.98
C ASP A 206 0.70 19.09 -14.01
N HIS A 207 0.28 19.65 -12.87
CA HIS A 207 0.06 21.09 -12.72
C HIS A 207 1.34 21.93 -12.92
N LEU A 208 2.44 21.57 -12.26
CA LEU A 208 3.72 22.30 -12.36
C LEU A 208 4.31 22.27 -13.78
N GLU A 209 3.95 21.27 -14.58
CA GLU A 209 4.32 21.16 -15.99
C GLU A 209 3.33 21.84 -16.95
N GLY A 210 2.32 22.54 -16.42
CA GLY A 210 1.35 23.29 -17.22
C GLY A 210 0.33 22.43 -17.95
N ARG A 211 0.15 21.15 -17.55
CA ARG A 211 -0.81 20.23 -18.18
C ARG A 211 -2.23 20.43 -17.65
N GLU A 212 -2.39 20.96 -16.44
CA GLU A 212 -3.66 21.29 -15.79
C GLU A 212 -3.51 22.47 -14.80
N THR A 213 -4.63 23.11 -14.45
CA THR A 213 -4.66 24.15 -13.40
C THR A 213 -4.52 23.54 -12.00
N LEU A 214 -4.13 24.36 -11.01
CA LEU A 214 -3.99 23.89 -9.63
C LEU A 214 -5.33 23.38 -9.07
N ASP A 215 -6.43 24.06 -9.39
CA ASP A 215 -7.76 23.67 -8.93
C ASP A 215 -8.19 22.33 -9.53
N GLU A 216 -7.92 22.09 -10.82
CA GLU A 216 -8.16 20.81 -11.48
C GLU A 216 -7.35 19.68 -10.83
N ALA A 217 -6.05 19.92 -10.57
CA ALA A 217 -5.19 18.97 -9.88
C ALA A 217 -5.76 18.63 -8.49
N ILE A 218 -6.12 19.64 -7.68
CA ILE A 218 -6.68 19.44 -6.34
C ILE A 218 -7.99 18.62 -6.38
N GLU A 219 -8.88 18.89 -7.34
CA GLU A 219 -10.11 18.11 -7.51
C GLU A 219 -9.82 16.66 -7.92
N LEU A 220 -8.86 16.43 -8.81
CA LEU A 220 -8.41 15.10 -9.19
C LEU A 220 -7.84 14.33 -7.99
N ILE A 221 -7.04 14.99 -7.14
CA ILE A 221 -6.49 14.41 -5.91
C ILE A 221 -7.62 13.96 -4.99
N LYS A 222 -8.63 14.81 -4.75
CA LYS A 222 -9.80 14.45 -3.92
C LYS A 222 -10.55 13.25 -4.49
N ILE A 223 -10.80 13.23 -5.80
CA ILE A 223 -11.51 12.12 -6.47
C ILE A 223 -10.70 10.82 -6.34
N ARG A 224 -9.42 10.85 -6.68
CA ARG A 224 -8.55 9.67 -6.70
C ARG A 224 -8.26 9.17 -5.28
N THR A 225 -8.15 10.04 -4.28
CA THR A 225 -8.03 9.65 -2.86
C THR A 225 -9.29 8.97 -2.35
N ARG A 226 -10.49 9.44 -2.71
CA ARG A 226 -11.74 8.74 -2.38
C ARG A 226 -11.83 7.36 -3.04
N ARG A 227 -11.35 7.23 -4.29
CA ARG A 227 -11.27 5.94 -4.99
C ARG A 227 -10.30 4.99 -4.28
N LEU A 228 -9.12 5.47 -3.89
CA LEU A 228 -8.14 4.70 -3.10
C LEU A 228 -8.76 4.24 -1.77
N GLY A 229 -9.38 5.14 -1.01
CA GLY A 229 -10.06 4.79 0.24
C GLY A 229 -11.18 3.77 0.05
N LYS A 230 -11.95 3.85 -1.04
CA LYS A 230 -12.94 2.82 -1.41
C LYS A 230 -12.28 1.46 -1.68
N GLN A 231 -11.21 1.43 -2.47
CA GLN A 231 -10.48 0.20 -2.77
C GLN A 231 -9.90 -0.43 -1.51
N GLN A 232 -9.31 0.38 -0.63
CA GLN A 232 -8.79 -0.06 0.66
C GLN A 232 -9.89 -0.70 1.51
N ARG A 233 -11.03 -0.02 1.70
CA ARG A 233 -12.16 -0.59 2.47
C ARG A 233 -12.69 -1.89 1.85
N THR A 234 -12.79 -1.97 0.53
CA THR A 234 -13.20 -3.22 -0.14
C THR A 234 -12.22 -4.35 0.16
N TRP A 235 -10.92 -4.09 0.13
CA TRP A 235 -9.90 -5.10 0.43
C TRP A 235 -9.92 -5.52 1.89
N LEU A 236 -10.08 -4.56 2.81
CA LEU A 236 -10.15 -4.81 4.26
C LEU A 236 -11.25 -5.81 4.65
N ARG A 237 -12.32 -5.95 3.84
CA ARG A 237 -13.34 -6.99 4.03
C ARG A 237 -12.77 -8.41 4.04
N ARG A 238 -11.61 -8.65 3.42
CA ARG A 238 -10.91 -9.95 3.44
C ARG A 238 -10.33 -10.29 4.82
N PHE A 239 -10.04 -9.28 5.63
CA PHE A 239 -9.49 -9.46 6.96
C PHE A 239 -10.59 -9.62 8.04
N ARG A 240 -11.85 -9.30 7.72
CA ARG A 240 -12.98 -9.43 8.67
C ARG A 240 -13.27 -10.85 9.15
N PRO A 241 -13.21 -11.88 8.31
CA PRO A 241 -13.49 -13.25 8.76
C PRO A 241 -12.37 -13.84 9.62
N LEU A 242 -11.25 -13.13 9.82
CA LEU A 242 -10.12 -13.64 10.58
C LEU A 242 -10.44 -13.62 12.07
N SER A 243 -10.21 -14.76 12.72
CA SER A 243 -10.39 -14.92 14.17
C SER A 243 -9.48 -14.00 14.99
N CYS A 244 -8.37 -13.55 14.42
CA CYS A 244 -7.46 -12.59 15.04
C CYS A 244 -7.81 -11.12 14.77
N SER A 245 -8.94 -10.84 14.09
CA SER A 245 -9.36 -9.49 13.74
C SER A 245 -10.44 -8.92 14.67
N ILE A 246 -10.32 -7.64 14.98
CA ILE A 246 -11.25 -6.83 15.76
C ILE A 246 -11.60 -5.61 14.91
N TRP A 247 -12.88 -5.26 14.85
CA TRP A 247 -13.37 -4.14 14.04
C TRP A 247 -14.13 -3.14 14.91
N ILE A 248 -13.68 -1.89 14.86
CA ILE A 248 -14.22 -0.79 15.67
C ILE A 248 -14.95 0.18 14.75
N SER A 249 -16.22 0.46 15.01
CA SER A 249 -16.99 1.49 14.32
C SER A 249 -16.56 2.87 14.84
N ALA A 250 -15.85 3.63 14.02
CA ALA A 250 -15.15 4.84 14.43
C ALA A 250 -15.86 6.16 14.05
N ASP A 251 -17.07 6.08 13.46
CA ASP A 251 -17.78 7.25 12.93
C ASP A 251 -18.08 8.35 13.96
N GLU A 252 -18.40 7.96 15.19
CA GLU A 252 -18.84 8.86 16.28
C GLU A 252 -17.90 8.83 17.48
N LEU A 253 -16.84 8.02 17.42
CA LEU A 253 -15.90 7.86 18.52
C LEU A 253 -14.78 8.90 18.42
N ASP A 254 -14.37 9.42 19.57
CA ASP A 254 -13.12 10.17 19.64
C ASP A 254 -11.90 9.22 19.68
N HIS A 255 -10.69 9.78 19.71
CA HIS A 255 -9.48 8.98 19.74
C HIS A 255 -9.36 8.11 21.00
N ASN A 256 -9.78 8.61 22.16
CA ASN A 256 -9.67 7.89 23.43
C ASN A 256 -10.66 6.73 23.49
N ASP A 257 -11.86 6.91 22.94
CA ASP A 257 -12.86 5.85 22.83
C ASP A 257 -12.38 4.72 21.92
N ILE A 258 -11.79 5.05 20.77
CA ILE A 258 -11.22 4.06 19.84
C ILE A 258 -10.11 3.26 20.54
N VAL A 259 -9.19 3.95 21.23
CA VAL A 259 -8.09 3.30 21.96
C VAL A 259 -8.62 2.40 23.07
N SER A 260 -9.59 2.88 23.84
CA SER A 260 -10.19 2.11 24.94
C SER A 260 -10.87 0.83 24.44
N GLN A 261 -11.62 0.91 23.33
CA GLN A 261 -12.23 -0.28 22.72
C GLN A 261 -11.19 -1.25 22.16
N ALA A 262 -10.11 -0.74 21.55
CA ALA A 262 -9.01 -1.55 21.06
C ALA A 262 -8.33 -2.33 22.20
N LEU A 263 -7.97 -1.65 23.30
CA LEU A 263 -7.32 -2.27 24.47
C LEU A 263 -8.21 -3.31 25.15
N THR A 264 -9.50 -2.99 25.33
CA THR A 264 -10.48 -3.92 25.90
C THR A 264 -10.57 -5.20 25.07
N SER A 265 -10.60 -5.06 23.74
CA SER A 265 -10.70 -6.19 22.81
C SER A 265 -9.43 -7.05 22.75
N LEU A 266 -8.28 -6.49 23.12
CA LEU A 266 -7.01 -7.22 23.26
C LEU A 266 -6.89 -7.97 24.61
N GLY A 267 -7.92 -7.94 25.46
CA GLY A 267 -7.93 -8.61 26.76
C GLY A 267 -7.13 -7.89 27.84
N HIS A 268 -6.77 -6.62 27.63
CA HIS A 268 -6.14 -5.76 28.64
C HIS A 268 -7.17 -4.90 29.38
N GLY A 269 -8.27 -5.53 29.78
CA GLY A 269 -9.28 -4.94 30.66
C GLY A 269 -9.20 -5.59 32.04
N GLY A 270 -8.39 -5.01 32.93
CA GLY A 270 -8.15 -5.47 34.29
C GLY A 270 -6.74 -5.16 34.77
#